data_AF-B5ZB10-F1
#
_entry.id   AF-B5ZB10-F1
#
_cell.length_a   1.000
_cell.length_b   1.000
_cell.length_c   1.000
_cell.angle_alpha   90.00
_cell.angle_beta   90.00
_cell.angle_gamma   90.00
#
_symmetry.space_group_name_H-M   'P 1'
#
loop_
_entity.id
_entity.type
_entity.pdbx_description
1 polymer ?
#
loop_
_entity_poly.entity_id
_entity_poly.type
_entity_poly.pdbx_seq_one_letter_code
_entity_poly.pdbx_strand_id
1 'polypeptide(L)'
;MAVSKQQKHDLTVKFGGSASNTGKTEVQVAILSAEIDSLTTHMIENKKDKASKRGLYKKVAQRKKLLSYLQRVDIERYRALIKELNLRG
;
A
#
# COMPACT_ATOMS: atom_id res chain seq x y z
N MET A 1 -6.04 -8.77 10.64
CA MET A 1 -5.70 -9.75 9.58
C MET A 1 -4.42 -9.32 8.87
N ALA A 2 -3.63 -10.27 8.37
CA ALA A 2 -2.36 -10.01 7.69
C ALA A 2 -2.46 -10.38 6.20
N VAL A 3 -1.97 -9.50 5.32
CA VAL A 3 -1.82 -9.81 3.89
C VAL A 3 -0.90 -11.03 3.77
N SER A 4 -1.38 -12.06 3.06
CA SER A 4 -0.67 -13.34 2.99
C SER A 4 0.65 -13.20 2.22
N LYS A 5 1.58 -14.14 2.45
CA LYS A 5 2.84 -14.20 1.70
C LYS A 5 2.58 -14.28 0.19
N GLN A 6 1.58 -15.06 -0.20
CA GLN A 6 1.19 -15.20 -1.60
C GLN A 6 0.68 -13.89 -2.19
N GLN A 7 -0.20 -13.18 -1.47
CA GLN A 7 -0.69 -11.87 -1.92
C GLN A 7 0.45 -10.86 -2.08
N LYS A 8 1.42 -10.84 -1.15
CA LYS A 8 2.59 -9.97 -1.28
C LYS A 8 3.45 -10.32 -2.50
N HIS A 9 3.63 -11.61 -2.77
CA HIS A 9 4.32 -12.09 -3.96
C HIS A 9 3.60 -11.64 -5.24
N ASP A 10 2.29 -11.85 -5.32
CA ASP A 10 1.49 -11.50 -6.51
C ASP A 10 1.51 -9.98 -6.77
N LEU A 11 1.39 -9.16 -5.72
CA LEU A 11 1.55 -7.71 -5.81
C LEU A 11 2.97 -7.31 -6.24
N THR A 12 3.99 -8.04 -5.80
CA THR A 12 5.38 -7.79 -6.21
C THR A 12 5.58 -8.07 -7.69
N VAL A 13 5.06 -9.19 -8.19
CA VAL A 13 5.12 -9.51 -9.62
C VAL A 13 4.33 -8.48 -10.43
N LYS A 14 3.10 -8.16 -10.00
CA LYS A 14 2.21 -7.22 -10.72
C LYS A 14 2.79 -5.81 -10.83
N PHE A 15 3.28 -5.23 -9.74
CA PHE A 15 3.76 -3.83 -9.72
C PHE A 15 5.27 -3.71 -9.93
N GLY A 16 6.01 -4.78 -9.68
CA GLY A 16 7.46 -4.87 -9.83
C GLY A 16 7.91 -5.32 -11.21
N GLY A 17 7.06 -6.03 -11.97
CA GLY A 17 7.42 -6.71 -13.21
C GLY A 17 8.27 -7.97 -13.01
N SER A 18 8.78 -8.18 -11.78
CA SER A 18 9.55 -9.34 -11.36
C SER A 18 9.38 -9.52 -9.85
N ALA A 19 9.41 -10.78 -9.38
CA ALA A 19 9.39 -11.11 -7.95
C ALA A 19 10.60 -10.56 -7.18
N SER A 20 11.71 -10.23 -7.86
CA SER A 20 12.90 -9.62 -7.24
C SER A 20 12.75 -8.13 -6.94
N ASN A 21 11.77 -7.44 -7.54
CA ASN A 21 11.62 -5.99 -7.44
C ASN A 21 10.81 -5.55 -6.20
N THR A 22 11.02 -6.21 -5.06
CA THR A 22 10.31 -5.95 -3.79
C THR A 22 10.50 -4.52 -3.27
N GLY A 23 11.66 -3.91 -3.55
CA GLY A 23 11.99 -2.55 -3.14
C GLY A 23 11.36 -1.45 -4.01
N LYS A 24 10.76 -1.77 -5.15
CA LYS A 24 10.17 -0.78 -6.06
C LYS A 24 9.02 -0.01 -5.37
N THR A 25 8.96 1.30 -5.58
CA THR A 25 7.99 2.18 -4.90
C THR A 25 6.54 1.73 -5.12
N GLU A 26 6.19 1.36 -6.35
CA GLU A 26 4.86 0.88 -6.74
C GLU A 26 4.50 -0.41 -5.99
N VAL A 27 5.44 -1.34 -5.85
CA VAL A 27 5.26 -2.59 -5.10
C VAL A 27 4.97 -2.29 -3.64
N GLN A 28 5.80 -1.45 -3.01
CA GLN A 28 5.61 -1.09 -1.61
C GLN A 28 4.27 -0.40 -1.37
N VAL A 29 3.87 0.52 -2.26
CA VAL A 29 2.57 1.21 -2.19
C VAL A 29 1.41 0.23 -2.36
N ALA A 30 1.52 -0.74 -3.27
CA ALA A 30 0.50 -1.75 -3.48
C ALA A 30 0.33 -2.66 -2.25
N ILE A 31 1.43 -3.13 -1.67
CA ILE A 31 1.41 -3.95 -0.43
C ILE A 31 0.82 -3.14 0.73
N LEU A 32 1.25 -1.88 0.92
CA LEU A 32 0.69 -1.01 1.96
C LEU A 32 -0.80 -0.78 1.75
N SER A 33 -1.27 -0.66 0.51
CA SER A 33 -2.69 -0.47 0.21
C SER A 33 -3.51 -1.70 0.61
N ALA A 34 -3.06 -2.90 0.24
CA ALA A 34 -3.72 -4.14 0.67
C ALA A 34 -3.73 -4.29 2.21
N GLU A 35 -2.65 -3.91 2.90
CA GLU A 35 -2.58 -3.94 4.36
C GLU A 35 -3.51 -2.89 5.00
N ILE A 36 -3.61 -1.69 4.42
CA ILE A 36 -4.52 -0.63 4.86
C ILE A 36 -5.97 -1.06 4.70
N ASP A 37 -6.33 -1.66 3.57
CA ASP A 37 -7.70 -2.12 3.29
C ASP A 37 -8.12 -3.22 4.27
N SER A 38 -7.25 -4.23 4.48
CA SER A 38 -7.50 -5.31 5.43
C SER A 38 -7.64 -4.79 6.87
N LEU A 39 -6.78 -3.85 7.29
CA LEU A 39 -6.89 -3.22 8.60
C LEU A 39 -8.13 -2.34 8.72
N THR A 40 -8.54 -1.67 7.64
CA THR A 40 -9.72 -0.80 7.64
C THR A 40 -10.98 -1.62 7.88
N THR A 41 -11.16 -2.74 7.18
CA THR A 41 -12.26 -3.68 7.44
C THR A 41 -12.25 -4.17 8.89
N HIS A 42 -11.08 -4.56 9.41
CA HIS A 42 -10.95 -4.99 10.81
C HIS A 42 -11.35 -3.89 11.81
N MET A 43 -11.03 -2.62 11.53
CA MET A 43 -11.36 -1.49 12.41
C MET A 43 -12.86 -1.15 12.43
N ILE A 44 -13.63 -1.53 11.40
CA ILE A 44 -15.08 -1.34 11.39
C ILE A 44 -15.73 -2.17 12.51
N GLU A 45 -15.29 -3.41 12.65
CA GLU A 45 -15.74 -4.34 13.69
C GLU A 45 -15.11 -4.03 15.05
N ASN A 46 -13.85 -3.61 15.07
CA ASN A 46 -13.03 -3.48 16.28
C ASN A 46 -12.71 -2.02 16.64
N LYS A 47 -13.74 -1.18 16.79
CA LYS A 47 -13.60 0.28 16.99
C LYS A 47 -12.78 0.70 18.22
N LYS A 48 -12.68 -0.18 19.23
CA LYS A 48 -11.95 0.06 20.48
C LYS A 48 -10.46 -0.32 20.41
N ASP A 49 -10.02 -1.03 19.36
CA ASP A 49 -8.61 -1.39 19.19
C ASP A 49 -7.77 -0.17 18.75
N LYS A 50 -7.22 0.55 19.73
CA LYS A 50 -6.38 1.73 19.49
C LYS A 50 -4.99 1.37 18.99
N ALA A 51 -4.47 0.19 19.33
CA ALA A 51 -3.13 -0.24 18.94
C ALA A 51 -3.08 -0.52 17.43
N SER A 52 -4.04 -1.29 16.92
CA SER A 52 -4.18 -1.56 15.49
C SER A 52 -4.52 -0.29 14.71
N LYS A 53 -5.37 0.60 15.27
CA LYS A 53 -5.66 1.90 14.65
C LYS A 53 -4.40 2.78 14.49
N ARG A 54 -3.51 2.79 15.49
CA ARG A 54 -2.21 3.46 15.37
C ARG A 54 -1.33 2.82 14.30
N GLY A 55 -1.30 1.48 14.23
CA GLY A 55 -0.59 0.74 13.18
C GLY A 55 -1.11 1.09 11.78
N LEU A 56 -2.43 1.16 11.60
CA LEU A 56 -3.09 1.60 10.38
C LEU A 56 -2.64 2.99 9.97
N TYR A 57 -2.68 3.98 10.87
CA TYR A 57 -2.25 5.34 10.56
C TYR A 57 -0.79 5.46 10.17
N LYS A 58 0.10 4.68 10.78
CA LYS A 58 1.50 4.62 10.35
C LYS A 58 1.65 4.12 8.92
N LYS A 59 0.91 3.06 8.54
CA LYS A 59 0.91 2.53 7.18
C LYS A 59 0.35 3.54 6.17
N VAL A 60 -0.74 4.23 6.51
CA VAL A 60 -1.30 5.32 5.68
C VAL A 60 -0.27 6.43 5.46
N ALA A 61 0.42 6.87 6.53
CA ALA A 61 1.45 7.90 6.44
C ALA A 61 2.64 7.45 5.59
N GLN A 62 3.09 6.20 5.75
CA GLN A 62 4.15 5.62 4.93
C GLN A 62 3.77 5.56 3.44
N ARG A 63 2.54 5.11 3.13
CA ARG A 63 2.03 5.09 1.75
C ARG A 63 2.01 6.50 1.16
N LYS A 64 1.52 7.49 1.91
CA LYS A 64 1.51 8.89 1.48
C LYS A 64 2.93 9.39 1.17
N LYS A 65 3.91 9.13 2.04
CA LYS A 65 5.31 9.50 1.81
C LYS A 65 5.88 8.92 0.52
N LEU A 66 5.62 7.63 0.25
CA LEU A 66 6.07 6.97 -0.98
C LEU A 66 5.40 7.54 -2.23
N LEU A 67 4.10 7.83 -2.16
CA LEU A 67 3.38 8.48 -3.25
C LEU A 67 3.91 9.89 -3.53
N SER A 68 4.16 10.70 -2.50
CA SER A 68 4.75 12.03 -2.67
C SER A 68 6.17 11.97 -3.25
N TYR A 69 6.96 10.94 -2.89
CA TYR A 69 8.25 10.69 -3.53
C TYR A 69 8.06 10.35 -5.02
N LEU A 70 7.18 9.39 -5.34
CA LEU A 70 6.95 8.96 -6.72
C LEU A 70 6.45 10.12 -7.58
N GLN A 71 5.51 10.92 -7.08
CA GLN A 71 4.98 12.10 -7.78
C GLN A 71 6.07 13.11 -8.17
N ARG A 72 7.07 13.30 -7.30
CA ARG A 72 8.19 14.21 -7.56
C ARG A 72 9.22 13.64 -8.53
N VAL A 73 9.41 12.32 -8.52
CA VAL A 73 10.40 11.65 -9.37
C VAL A 73 9.86 11.37 -10.77
N ASP A 74 8.62 10.90 -10.85
CA ASP A 74 7.98 10.50 -12.09
C ASP A 74 6.46 10.63 -11.96
N ILE A 75 5.93 11.71 -12.54
CA ILE A 75 4.51 12.04 -12.48
C ILE A 75 3.63 11.03 -13.24
N GLU A 76 4.15 10.41 -14.30
CA GLU A 76 3.40 9.44 -15.11
C GLU A 76 3.26 8.12 -14.36
N ARG A 77 4.35 7.64 -13.73
CA ARG A 77 4.30 6.48 -12.82
C ARG A 77 3.36 6.72 -11.64
N TYR A 78 3.40 7.91 -11.05
CA TYR A 78 2.47 8.28 -9.99
C TYR A 78 1.01 8.23 -10.45
N ARG A 79 0.68 8.88 -11.57
CA ARG A 79 -0.69 8.91 -12.13
C ARG A 79 -1.19 7.51 -12.47
N ALA A 80 -0.35 6.70 -13.11
CA ALA A 80 -0.67 5.32 -13.43
C ALA A 80 -0.95 4.51 -12.15
N LEU A 81 -0.10 4.66 -11.13
CA LEU A 81 -0.24 3.92 -9.87
C LEU A 81 -1.50 4.30 -9.09
N ILE A 82 -1.80 5.60 -8.93
CA ILE A 82 -3.00 6.02 -8.19
C ILE A 82 -4.28 5.58 -8.93
N LYS A 83 -4.27 5.58 -10.27
CA LYS A 83 -5.39 5.09 -11.08
C LYS A 83 -5.57 3.60 -10.91
N GLU A 84 -4.50 2.82 -11.04
CA GLU A 84 -4.53 1.35 -10.92
C GLU A 84 -4.97 0.90 -9.51
N LEU A 85 -4.55 1.62 -8.46
CA LEU A 85 -4.90 1.31 -7.07
C LEU A 85 -6.14 2.05 -6.55
N ASN A 86 -6.84 2.82 -7.40
CA ASN A 86 -7.98 3.66 -7.01
C ASN A 86 -7.69 4.58 -5.80
N LEU A 87 -6.47 5.10 -5.71
CA LEU A 87 -6.06 6.02 -4.65
C LEU A 87 -6.39 7.46 -5.03
N ARG A 88 -6.85 8.25 -4.05
CA ARG A 88 -7.04 9.70 -4.21
C ARG A 88 -5.75 10.42 -3.83
N GLY A 89 -5.39 11.43 -4.63
CA GLY A 89 -4.18 12.25 -4.48
C GLY A 89 -4.09 12.97 -3.14
#